data_AF-A0A924TWN1-F1
#
_entry.id   AF-A0A924TWN1-F1
#
_cell.length_a   1.000
_cell.length_b   1.000
_cell.length_c   1.000
_cell.angle_alpha   90.00
_cell.angle_beta   90.00
_cell.angle_gamma   90.00
#
_symmetry.space_group_name_H-M   'P 1'
#
loop_
_entity.id
_entity.type
_entity.pdbx_description
1 polymer ?
#
loop_
_entity_poly.entity_id
_entity_poly.type
_entity_poly.pdbx_seq_one_letter_code
_entity_poly.pdbx_strand_id
1 'polypeptide(L)'
;WQMGSAPYLGGGFGHFYAYAPTKIEYAIDRFAMEVKRQLDVLDRRLAESAYLAGDDYTIADMAVWPWYGALVKNLVYGAGEFLQVASYTHVQRWTDLIAARPAVQRGRRVNRVWGGPSRQVAGRHDASDFDAVAPAQGATT
;
A
#
# COMPACT_ATOMS: atom_id res chain seq x y z
N TRP A 1 -11.33 5.05 -12.52
CA TRP A 1 -11.04 5.06 -11.07
C TRP A 1 -9.56 5.27 -10.80
N GLN A 2 -8.68 4.37 -11.23
CA GLN A 2 -7.26 4.36 -10.82
C GLN A 2 -6.47 5.67 -11.09
N MET A 3 -6.59 6.29 -12.28
CA MET A 3 -5.83 7.52 -12.60
C MET A 3 -6.20 8.73 -11.73
N GLY A 4 -7.41 8.75 -11.17
CA GLY A 4 -7.89 9.86 -10.35
C GLY A 4 -7.78 9.60 -8.84
N SER A 5 -7.36 8.41 -8.40
CA SER A 5 -7.53 8.01 -7.01
C SER A 5 -6.27 8.24 -6.16
N ALA A 6 -5.09 7.84 -6.65
CA ALA A 6 -3.82 8.01 -5.93
C ALA A 6 -3.49 9.47 -5.56
N PRO A 7 -3.74 10.50 -6.40
CA PRO A 7 -3.51 11.89 -6.00
C PRO A 7 -4.38 12.35 -4.82
N TYR A 8 -5.62 11.85 -4.70
CA TYR A 8 -6.48 12.16 -3.56
C TYR A 8 -6.01 11.47 -2.28
N LEU A 9 -5.48 10.25 -2.38
CA LEU A 9 -4.89 9.56 -1.24
C LEU A 9 -3.57 10.22 -0.80
N GLY A 10 -2.61 10.39 -1.70
CA GLY A 10 -1.28 10.91 -1.36
C GLY A 10 -1.24 12.42 -1.18
N GLY A 11 -1.62 13.16 -2.23
CA GLY A 11 -1.55 14.63 -2.27
C GLY A 11 -2.70 15.33 -1.55
N GLY A 12 -3.84 14.65 -1.39
CA GLY A 12 -4.96 15.10 -0.55
C GLY A 12 -4.81 14.61 0.88
N PHE A 13 -5.37 13.43 1.17
CA PHE A 13 -5.48 12.90 2.52
C PHE A 13 -4.11 12.78 3.21
N GLY A 14 -3.14 12.12 2.60
CA GLY A 14 -1.80 11.92 3.16
C GLY A 14 -1.11 13.24 3.50
N HIS A 15 -1.21 14.25 2.63
CA HIS A 15 -0.68 15.59 2.92
C HIS A 15 -1.35 16.22 4.14
N PHE A 16 -2.67 16.43 4.12
CA PHE A 16 -3.37 17.15 5.19
C PHE A 16 -3.42 16.36 6.50
N TYR A 17 -3.43 15.03 6.44
CA TYR A 17 -3.45 14.17 7.61
C TYR A 17 -2.07 13.98 8.24
N ALA A 18 -1.03 13.70 7.45
CA ALA A 18 0.28 13.30 7.99
C ALA A 18 1.36 14.39 7.93
N TYR A 19 1.37 15.24 6.89
CA TYR A 19 2.52 16.13 6.62
C TYR A 19 2.27 17.61 6.88
N ALA A 20 1.04 18.09 6.69
CA ALA A 20 0.73 19.51 6.86
C ALA A 20 1.06 19.96 8.30
N PRO A 21 1.73 21.12 8.47
CA PRO A 21 2.16 21.62 9.78
C PRO A 21 0.99 22.05 10.67
N THR A 22 -0.21 22.17 10.10
CA THR A 22 -1.44 22.52 10.81
C THR A 22 -2.56 21.59 10.37
N LYS A 23 -3.38 21.13 11.32
CA LYS A 23 -4.54 20.29 11.03
C LYS A 23 -5.70 21.16 10.57
N ILE A 24 -6.08 20.99 9.30
CA ILE A 24 -7.19 21.71 8.67
C ILE A 24 -8.34 20.72 8.57
N GLU A 25 -9.25 20.75 9.55
CA GLU A 25 -10.39 19.81 9.68
C GLU A 25 -11.13 19.61 8.35
N TYR A 26 -11.57 20.71 7.72
CA TYR A 26 -12.27 20.65 6.42
C TYR A 26 -11.49 19.86 5.34
N ALA A 27 -10.18 20.07 5.24
CA ALA A 27 -9.36 19.39 4.24
C ALA A 27 -9.21 17.90 4.59
N ILE A 28 -8.94 17.60 5.87
CA ILE A 28 -8.83 16.22 6.35
C ILE A 28 -10.14 15.46 6.09
N ASP A 29 -11.28 16.02 6.47
CA ASP A 29 -12.60 15.38 6.29
C ASP A 29 -12.93 15.16 4.82
N ARG A 30 -12.72 16.19 3.98
CA ARG A 30 -12.96 16.10 2.54
C ARG A 30 -12.18 14.95 1.91
N PHE A 31 -10.87 14.88 2.20
CA PHE A 31 -10.02 13.87 1.57
C PHE A 31 -10.16 12.50 2.23
N ALA A 32 -10.43 12.43 3.53
CA ALA A 32 -10.74 11.18 4.21
C ALA A 32 -12.01 10.54 3.65
N MET A 33 -13.07 11.34 3.43
CA MET A 33 -14.32 10.87 2.84
C MET A 33 -14.08 10.29 1.44
N GLU A 34 -13.29 10.96 0.60
CA GLU A 34 -12.97 10.46 -0.74
C GLU A 34 -12.09 9.21 -0.69
N VAL A 35 -11.12 9.11 0.22
CA VAL A 35 -10.31 7.90 0.40
C VAL A 35 -11.18 6.72 0.86
N LYS A 36 -12.12 6.94 1.78
CA LYS A 36 -13.08 5.90 2.20
C LYS A 36 -13.99 5.46 1.05
N ARG A 37 -14.44 6.39 0.21
CA ARG A 37 -15.22 6.08 -1.01
C ARG A 37 -14.39 5.25 -2.01
N GLN A 38 -13.11 5.58 -2.17
CA GLN A 38 -12.19 4.83 -3.02
C GLN A 38 -11.95 3.41 -2.48
N LEU A 39 -11.74 3.27 -1.17
CA LEU A 39 -11.64 1.96 -0.51
C LEU A 39 -12.92 1.13 -0.68
N ASP A 40 -14.10 1.73 -0.54
CA ASP A 40 -15.38 1.04 -0.75
C ASP A 40 -15.55 0.56 -2.20
N VAL A 41 -15.21 1.38 -3.20
CA VAL A 41 -15.22 0.94 -4.61
C VAL A 41 -14.26 -0.24 -4.83
N LEU A 42 -13.07 -0.17 -4.24
CA LEU A 42 -12.06 -1.22 -4.35
C LEU A 42 -12.54 -2.52 -3.68
N ASP A 43 -13.11 -2.43 -2.48
CA ASP A 43 -13.59 -3.56 -1.70
C ASP A 43 -14.76 -4.26 -2.41
N ARG A 44 -15.74 -3.51 -2.91
CA ARG A 44 -16.84 -4.04 -3.71
C ARG A 44 -16.36 -4.77 -4.96
N ARG A 45 -15.40 -4.18 -5.69
CA ARG A 45 -14.82 -4.83 -6.87
C ARG A 45 -14.12 -6.14 -6.52
N LEU A 46 -13.38 -6.16 -5.42
CA LEU A 46 -12.61 -7.32 -4.96
C LEU A 46 -13.45 -8.38 -4.22
N ALA A 47 -14.71 -8.07 -3.92
CA ALA A 47 -15.71 -9.04 -3.47
C ALA A 47 -16.14 -9.97 -4.62
N GLU A 48 -16.14 -9.47 -5.85
CA GLU A 48 -16.61 -10.21 -7.04
C GLU A 48 -15.46 -10.90 -7.80
N SER A 49 -14.21 -10.58 -7.48
CA SER A 49 -13.07 -10.93 -8.33
C SER A 49 -11.77 -11.07 -7.51
N ALA A 50 -10.91 -12.01 -7.91
CA ALA A 50 -9.64 -12.25 -7.22
C ALA A 50 -8.70 -11.03 -7.31
N TYR A 51 -8.66 -10.39 -8.48
CA TYR A 51 -7.88 -9.19 -8.81
C TYR A 51 -8.76 -8.11 -9.44
N LEU A 52 -8.17 -6.93 -9.68
CA LEU A 52 -8.95 -5.77 -10.14
C LEU A 52 -9.55 -5.94 -11.54
N ALA A 53 -8.82 -6.58 -12.44
CA ALA A 53 -9.23 -6.78 -13.83
C ALA A 53 -10.00 -8.09 -14.07
N GLY A 54 -10.12 -8.96 -13.06
CA GLY A 54 -10.70 -10.29 -13.20
C GLY A 54 -9.93 -11.32 -12.36
N ASP A 55 -9.87 -12.54 -12.86
CA ASP A 55 -9.24 -13.66 -12.16
C ASP A 55 -7.71 -13.64 -12.23
N ASP A 56 -7.14 -12.85 -13.14
CA ASP A 56 -5.71 -12.74 -13.36
C ASP A 56 -5.10 -11.46 -12.77
N TYR A 57 -3.87 -11.61 -12.26
CA TYR A 57 -3.06 -10.51 -11.77
C TYR A 57 -2.54 -9.66 -12.94
N THR A 58 -2.80 -8.35 -12.91
CA THR A 58 -2.43 -7.44 -14.00
C THR A 58 -1.63 -6.23 -13.52
N ILE A 59 -1.22 -5.40 -14.47
CA ILE A 59 -0.63 -4.09 -14.17
C ILE A 59 -1.58 -3.17 -13.40
N ALA A 60 -2.90 -3.38 -13.46
CA ALA A 60 -3.84 -2.62 -12.66
C ALA A 60 -3.61 -2.87 -11.16
N ASP A 61 -3.40 -4.13 -10.76
CA ASP A 61 -3.07 -4.49 -9.39
C ASP A 61 -1.71 -3.92 -8.98
N MET A 62 -0.70 -4.01 -9.87
CA MET A 62 0.63 -3.44 -9.63
C MET A 62 0.57 -1.93 -9.36
N ALA A 63 -0.30 -1.21 -10.07
CA ALA A 63 -0.43 0.24 -9.94
C ALA A 63 -1.16 0.67 -8.65
N VAL A 64 -2.14 -0.11 -8.20
CA VAL A 64 -3.01 0.24 -7.06
C VAL A 64 -2.45 -0.29 -5.74
N TRP A 65 -1.85 -1.49 -5.74
CA TRP A 65 -1.42 -2.19 -4.53
C TRP A 65 -0.39 -1.45 -3.67
N PRO A 66 0.64 -0.79 -4.22
CA PRO A 66 1.60 -0.04 -3.42
C PRO A 66 0.97 1.12 -2.63
N TRP A 67 -0.17 1.65 -3.09
CA TRP A 67 -0.91 2.72 -2.43
C TRP A 67 -1.91 2.17 -1.42
N TYR A 68 -2.94 1.47 -1.90
CA TYR A 68 -4.07 1.05 -1.06
C TYR A 68 -3.70 -0.16 -0.20
N GLY A 69 -2.87 -1.07 -0.70
CA GLY A 69 -2.36 -2.20 0.09
C GLY A 69 -1.49 -1.73 1.26
N ALA A 70 -0.61 -0.74 1.02
CA ALA A 70 0.18 -0.14 2.09
C ALA A 70 -0.72 0.60 3.11
N LEU A 71 -1.75 1.31 2.64
CA LEU A 71 -2.72 2.00 3.50
C LEU A 71 -3.49 1.03 4.41
N VAL A 72 -4.09 -0.03 3.85
CA VAL A 72 -4.91 -0.96 4.64
C VAL A 72 -4.08 -1.83 5.59
N LYS A 73 -2.77 -1.96 5.35
CA LYS A 73 -1.80 -2.56 6.28
C LYS A 73 -1.17 -1.55 7.24
N ASN A 74 -1.68 -0.32 7.27
CA ASN A 74 -1.22 0.78 8.13
C ASN A 74 0.30 1.06 8.01
N LEU A 75 0.87 0.87 6.81
CA LEU A 75 2.29 1.09 6.53
C LEU A 75 2.60 2.53 6.10
N VAL A 76 1.56 3.32 5.84
CA VAL A 76 1.67 4.74 5.46
C VAL A 76 0.72 5.57 6.32
N TYR A 77 1.17 6.78 6.65
CA TYR A 77 0.41 7.83 7.34
C TYR A 77 -0.13 7.52 8.74
N GLY A 78 -0.03 6.29 9.24
CA GLY A 78 -0.59 5.89 10.54
C GLY A 78 -2.12 6.02 10.61
N ALA A 79 -2.79 6.00 9.46
CA ALA A 79 -4.20 6.36 9.32
C ALA A 79 -5.18 5.17 9.36
N GLY A 80 -4.69 3.95 9.62
CA GLY A 80 -5.49 2.72 9.52
C GLY A 80 -6.75 2.75 10.39
N GLU A 81 -6.63 3.15 11.66
CA GLU A 81 -7.76 3.26 12.57
C GLU A 81 -8.71 4.39 12.14
N PHE A 82 -8.18 5.57 11.83
CA PHE A 82 -8.95 6.74 11.41
C PHE A 82 -9.82 6.46 10.18
N LEU A 83 -9.28 5.76 9.19
CA LEU A 83 -10.02 5.36 7.99
C LEU A 83 -10.82 4.07 8.16
N GLN A 84 -10.71 3.39 9.31
CA GLN A 84 -11.34 2.11 9.63
C GLN A 84 -10.98 1.00 8.65
N VAL A 85 -9.69 0.92 8.28
CA VAL A 85 -9.26 0.07 7.15
C VAL A 85 -9.49 -1.43 7.35
N ALA A 86 -9.72 -1.88 8.58
CA ALA A 86 -10.01 -3.27 8.90
C ALA A 86 -11.39 -3.73 8.38
N SER A 87 -12.33 -2.82 8.12
CA SER A 87 -13.66 -3.19 7.60
C SER A 87 -13.65 -3.59 6.12
N TYR A 88 -12.64 -3.16 5.35
CA TYR A 88 -12.50 -3.49 3.92
C TYR A 88 -11.85 -4.87 3.74
N THR A 89 -12.59 -5.92 4.09
CA THR A 89 -12.08 -7.29 4.19
C THR A 89 -11.59 -7.86 2.84
N HIS A 90 -12.19 -7.46 1.72
CA HIS A 90 -11.79 -7.92 0.40
C HIS A 90 -10.51 -7.22 -0.07
N VAL A 91 -10.33 -5.94 0.28
CA VAL A 91 -9.05 -5.23 0.08
C VAL A 91 -7.95 -5.85 0.94
N GLN A 92 -8.23 -6.23 2.18
CA GLN A 92 -7.26 -6.92 3.05
C GLN A 92 -6.82 -8.25 2.42
N ARG A 93 -7.77 -9.11 2.01
CA ARG A 93 -7.50 -10.38 1.32
C ARG A 93 -6.62 -10.18 0.07
N TRP A 94 -7.03 -9.28 -0.82
CA TRP A 94 -6.30 -8.98 -2.05
C TRP A 94 -4.88 -8.48 -1.75
N THR A 95 -4.74 -7.67 -0.70
CA THR A 95 -3.44 -7.14 -0.27
C THR A 95 -2.50 -8.26 0.13
N ASP A 96 -2.97 -9.22 0.94
CA ASP A 96 -2.17 -10.36 1.41
C ASP A 96 -1.82 -11.33 0.28
N LEU A 97 -2.78 -11.60 -0.61
CA LEU A 97 -2.57 -12.43 -1.79
C LEU A 97 -1.42 -11.90 -2.66
N ILE A 98 -1.38 -10.59 -2.91
CA ILE A 98 -0.30 -9.97 -3.70
C ILE A 98 1.00 -9.90 -2.89
N ALA A 99 0.94 -9.65 -1.58
CA ALA A 99 2.12 -9.59 -0.72
C ALA A 99 2.91 -10.92 -0.68
N ALA A 100 2.21 -12.05 -0.86
CA ALA A 100 2.80 -13.38 -0.90
C ALA A 100 3.64 -13.64 -2.17
N ARG A 101 3.51 -12.83 -3.23
CA ARG A 101 4.21 -13.05 -4.50
C ARG A 101 5.72 -12.78 -4.32
N PRO A 102 6.62 -13.72 -4.69
CA PRO A 102 8.07 -13.51 -4.56
C PRO A 102 8.59 -12.26 -5.29
N ALA A 103 8.02 -11.95 -6.46
CA ALA A 103 8.38 -10.76 -7.22
C ALA A 103 8.00 -9.45 -6.49
N VAL A 104 6.87 -9.43 -5.77
CA VAL A 104 6.44 -8.28 -4.97
C VAL A 104 7.35 -8.12 -3.76
N GLN A 105 7.70 -9.22 -3.09
CA GLN A 105 8.65 -9.20 -1.96
C GLN A 105 10.02 -8.65 -2.38
N ARG A 106 10.54 -9.07 -3.54
CA ARG A 106 11.78 -8.50 -4.09
C ARG A 106 11.62 -7.04 -4.50
N GLY A 107 10.61 -6.71 -5.29
CA GLY A 107 10.41 -5.37 -5.85
C GLY A 107 10.27 -4.29 -4.78
N ARG A 108 9.61 -4.58 -3.65
CA ARG A 108 9.45 -3.64 -2.53
C ARG A 108 10.76 -3.23 -1.84
N ARG A 109 11.85 -3.97 -2.06
CA ARG A 109 13.15 -3.69 -1.47
C ARG A 109 13.97 -2.68 -2.29
N VAL A 110 13.73 -2.62 -3.60
CA VAL A 110 14.49 -1.78 -4.53
C VAL A 110 14.24 -0.30 -4.24
N ASN A 111 15.31 0.49 -4.17
CA ASN A 111 15.35 1.91 -3.83
C ASN A 111 14.72 2.25 -2.47
N ARG A 112 14.48 1.25 -1.62
CA ARG A 112 13.96 1.47 -0.26
C ARG A 112 15.12 1.80 0.67
N VAL A 113 15.01 2.94 1.35
CA VAL A 113 16.02 3.47 2.29
C VAL A 113 15.58 3.42 3.76
N TRP A 114 14.51 2.68 4.06
CA TRP A 114 13.91 2.59 5.40
C TRP A 114 13.51 1.15 5.75
N GLY A 115 13.33 0.88 7.04
CA GLY A 115 13.10 -0.47 7.59
C GLY A 115 14.41 -1.22 7.88
N GLY A 116 14.34 -2.48 8.33
CA GLY A 116 15.54 -3.27 8.61
C GLY A 116 16.35 -3.59 7.34
N PRO A 117 17.66 -3.91 7.45
CA PRO A 117 18.55 -4.13 6.31
C PRO A 117 17.98 -5.12 5.28
N SER A 118 17.44 -6.26 5.72
CA SER A 118 16.83 -7.28 4.85
C SER A 118 15.71 -6.78 3.92
N ARG A 119 15.14 -5.60 4.22
CA ARG A 119 14.06 -4.98 3.43
C ARG A 119 14.57 -3.93 2.44
N GLN A 120 15.87 -3.66 2.38
CA GLN A 120 16.43 -2.57 1.59
C GLN A 120 17.37 -3.11 0.50
N VAL A 121 17.31 -2.51 -0.68
CA VAL A 121 18.28 -2.64 -1.78
C VAL A 121 18.39 -1.23 -2.37
N ALA A 122 19.41 -0.47 -1.96
CA ALA A 122 19.50 0.96 -2.28
C ALA A 122 19.61 1.25 -3.80
N GLY A 123 20.28 0.36 -4.53
CA GLY A 123 20.34 0.36 -5.99
C GLY A 123 20.32 -1.08 -6.50
N ARG A 124 19.71 -1.30 -7.66
CA ARG A 124 19.64 -2.63 -8.30
C ARG A 124 20.18 -2.53 -9.71
N HIS A 125 21.27 -3.24 -9.96
CA HIS A 125 21.99 -3.34 -11.23
C HIS A 125 22.10 -4.80 -11.70
N ASP A 126 22.00 -5.78 -10.79
CA ASP A 126 21.95 -7.21 -11.10
C ASP A 126 20.83 -7.93 -10.30
N ALA A 127 20.57 -9.21 -10.61
CA ALA A 127 19.73 -10.07 -9.78
C ALA A 127 20.41 -10.46 -8.46
N SER A 128 21.74 -10.58 -8.43
CA SER A 128 22.50 -10.94 -7.21
C SER A 128 22.50 -9.86 -6.13
N ASP A 129 22.08 -8.63 -6.44
CA ASP A 129 22.01 -7.53 -5.46
C ASP A 129 21.06 -7.82 -4.29
N PHE A 130 20.14 -8.78 -4.46
CA PHE A 130 19.25 -9.22 -3.39
C PHE A 130 19.95 -10.12 -2.35
N ASP A 131 21.10 -10.71 -2.69
CA ASP A 131 21.86 -11.65 -1.87
C ASP A 131 22.85 -10.92 -0.95
N ALA A 132 23.34 -9.74 -1.36
CA ALA A 132 24.26 -8.89 -0.59
C ALA A 132 23.65 -8.31 0.70
N VAL A 133 22.33 -8.46 0.85
CA VAL A 133 21.57 -7.91 1.96
C VAL A 133 21.16 -9.06 2.86
N ALA A 134 21.88 -9.23 3.98
CA ALA A 134 21.71 -10.36 4.88
C ALA A 134 20.23 -10.60 5.26
N PRO A 135 19.76 -11.87 5.32
CA PRO A 135 18.45 -12.18 5.86
C PRO A 135 18.34 -11.67 7.29
N ALA A 136 17.16 -11.20 7.69
CA ALA A 136 16.92 -10.79 9.06
C ALA A 136 17.29 -11.96 9.99
N GLN A 137 18.26 -11.75 10.87
CA GLN A 137 18.56 -12.70 11.94
C GLN A 137 17.27 -12.95 12.73
N GLY A 138 16.99 -14.23 12.97
CA GLY A 138 15.70 -14.70 13.47
C GLY A 138 15.25 -14.00 14.74
N ALA A 139 13.94 -13.75 14.83
CA ALA A 139 13.28 -13.50 16.09
C ALA A 139 13.23 -14.81 16.89
N THR A 140 14.33 -15.15 17.56
CA THR A 140 14.31 -15.98 18.78
C THR A 140 13.98 -15.06 19.94
N THR A 141 12.75 -15.05 20.44
CA THR A 141 12.28 -15.66 21.71
C THR A 141 10.84 -15.22 21.93
#